data_AF-A0A963M515-F1
#
_entry.id   AF-A0A963M515-F1
#
_cell.length_a   1.000
_cell.length_b   1.000
_cell.length_c   1.000
_cell.angle_alpha   90.00
_cell.angle_beta   90.00
_cell.angle_gamma   90.00
#
_symmetry.space_group_name_H-M   'P 1'
#
loop_
_entity.id
_entity.type
_entity.pdbx_description
1 polymer ?
#
loop_
_entity_poly.entity_id
_entity_poly.type
_entity_poly.pdbx_seq_one_letter_code
_entity_poly.pdbx_strand_id
1 'polypeptide(L)'
;RRWLHRDAERVPAAAQPQLAEARAAYPALDKMVTMREELRQLWTQTGRTREQLIADLQAWCHRAEESGIAALREFSLRLRAVRVAA
;
A
#
# COMPACT_ATOMS: atom_id res chain seq x y z
N ARG A 1 -9.96 18.90 0.60
CA ARG A 1 -9.17 18.15 -0.42
C ARG A 1 -8.50 16.97 0.27
N ARG A 2 -8.61 15.75 -0.25
CA ARG A 2 -8.04 14.53 0.37
C ARG A 2 -6.99 13.95 -0.59
N TRP A 3 -5.70 14.11 -0.28
CA TRP A 3 -4.58 13.70 -1.16
C TRP A 3 -3.90 12.40 -0.74
N LEU A 4 -3.99 12.02 0.55
CA LEU A 4 -3.30 10.86 1.12
C LEU A 4 -3.65 9.51 0.49
N HIS A 5 -4.85 9.36 -0.07
CA HIS A 5 -5.32 8.14 -0.72
C HIS A 5 -5.06 8.12 -2.23
N ARG A 6 -4.47 9.19 -2.80
CA ARG A 6 -4.09 9.25 -4.21
C ARG A 6 -2.68 8.69 -4.37
N ASP A 7 -2.43 8.04 -5.49
CA ASP A 7 -1.08 7.65 -5.89
C ASP A 7 -0.18 8.88 -5.92
N ALA A 8 1.10 8.70 -5.59
CA ALA A 8 2.05 9.81 -5.55
C ALA A 8 2.09 10.62 -6.87
N GLU A 9 1.88 9.94 -7.99
CA GLU A 9 1.83 10.50 -9.35
C GLU A 9 0.60 11.40 -9.59
N ARG A 10 -0.45 11.24 -8.77
CA ARG A 10 -1.71 12.00 -8.86
C ARG A 10 -1.79 13.12 -7.81
N VAL A 11 -0.73 13.31 -7.03
CA VAL A 11 -0.62 14.39 -6.05
C VAL A 11 0.04 15.60 -6.71
N PRO A 12 -0.62 16.77 -6.73
CA PRO A 12 0.01 18.00 -7.23
C PRO A 12 1.28 18.33 -6.46
N ALA A 13 2.33 18.82 -7.14
CA ALA A 13 3.58 19.23 -6.51
C ALA A 13 3.38 20.18 -5.32
N ALA A 14 2.42 21.10 -5.43
CA ALA A 14 2.07 22.04 -4.37
C ALA A 14 1.50 21.39 -3.09
N ALA A 15 0.97 20.17 -3.17
CA ALA A 15 0.43 19.42 -2.03
C ALA A 15 1.45 18.44 -1.41
N GLN A 16 2.57 18.18 -2.07
CA GLN A 16 3.63 17.30 -1.55
C GLN A 16 4.24 17.78 -0.22
N PRO A 17 4.57 19.07 0.01
CA PRO A 17 5.13 19.49 1.29
C PRO A 17 4.16 19.28 2.45
N GLN A 18 2.88 19.60 2.26
CA GLN A 18 1.83 19.36 3.28
C GLN A 18 1.65 17.86 3.58
N LEU A 19 1.80 16.99 2.59
CA LEU A 19 1.78 15.55 2.81
C LEU A 19 3.03 15.05 3.53
N ALA A 20 4.20 15.61 3.24
CA ALA A 20 5.44 15.28 3.91
C ALA A 20 5.38 15.66 5.40
N GLU A 21 4.86 16.85 5.72
CA GLU A 21 4.63 17.27 7.11
C GLU A 21 3.64 16.35 7.83
N ALA A 22 2.52 16.00 7.18
CA ALA A 22 1.55 15.09 7.77
C ALA A 22 2.13 13.68 8.00
N ARG A 23 2.98 13.18 7.09
CA ARG A 23 3.67 11.90 7.24
C ARG A 23 4.68 11.94 8.39
N ALA A 24 5.43 13.02 8.51
CA ALA A 24 6.38 13.22 9.61
C ALA A 24 5.68 13.31 10.96
N ALA A 25 4.49 13.93 11.01
CA ALA A 25 3.70 14.06 12.23
C ALA A 25 3.01 12.74 12.65
N TYR A 26 2.71 11.84 11.69
CA TYR A 26 1.94 10.62 11.94
C TYR A 26 2.62 9.39 11.31
N PRO A 27 3.53 8.71 12.01
CA PRO A 27 4.26 7.54 11.50
C PRO A 27 3.35 6.39 11.02
N ALA A 28 2.19 6.21 11.66
CA ALA A 28 1.21 5.22 11.22
C ALA A 28 0.63 5.56 9.84
N LEU A 29 0.35 6.84 9.57
CA LEU A 29 -0.12 7.29 8.26
C LEU A 29 0.97 7.15 7.20
N ASP A 30 2.22 7.48 7.54
CA ASP A 30 3.33 7.29 6.61
C ASP A 30 3.47 5.80 6.22
N LYS A 31 3.46 4.90 7.21
CA LYS A 31 3.52 3.46 6.98
C LYS A 31 2.36 2.96 6.12
N MET A 32 1.13 3.43 6.37
CA MET A 32 -0.03 3.09 5.53
C MET A 32 0.15 3.50 4.08
N VAL A 33 0.63 4.72 3.83
CA VAL A 33 0.80 5.19 2.47
C VAL A 33 1.94 4.46 1.77
N THR A 34 3.06 4.21 2.47
CA THR A 34 4.18 3.42 1.96
C THR A 34 3.74 2.00 1.58
N MET A 35 3.04 1.28 2.47
CA MET A 35 2.56 -0.07 2.18
C MET A 35 1.58 -0.12 1.00
N ARG A 36 0.76 0.92 0.81
CA ARG A 36 -0.13 1.02 -0.36
C ARG A 36 0.65 1.19 -1.66
N GLU A 37 1.69 2.03 -1.67
CA GLU A 37 2.53 2.21 -2.86
C GLU A 37 3.34 0.93 -3.18
N GLU A 38 3.82 0.21 -2.17
CA GLU A 38 4.43 -1.12 -2.37
C GLU A 38 3.45 -2.06 -3.08
N LEU A 39 2.20 -2.11 -2.62
CA LEU A 39 1.16 -2.92 -3.24
C LEU A 39 0.98 -2.50 -4.69
N ARG A 40 0.84 -1.21 -5.00
CA ARG A 40 0.73 -0.72 -6.38
C ARG A 40 1.91 -1.18 -7.26
N GLN A 41 3.13 -1.09 -6.75
CA GLN A 41 4.35 -1.49 -7.45
C GLN A 41 4.36 -2.98 -7.80
N LEU A 42 3.76 -3.86 -6.98
CA LEU A 42 3.64 -5.28 -7.30
C LEU A 42 2.88 -5.52 -8.61
N TRP A 43 1.88 -4.71 -8.94
CA TRP A 43 1.08 -4.85 -10.17
C TRP A 43 1.64 -4.06 -11.36
N THR A 44 2.40 -3.00 -11.14
CA THR A 44 2.95 -2.17 -12.24
C THR A 44 4.28 -2.72 -12.79
N GLN A 45 4.93 -3.66 -12.11
CA GLN A 45 6.17 -4.28 -12.60
C GLN A 45 5.89 -5.32 -13.68
N THR A 46 6.17 -4.97 -14.94
CA THR A 46 5.88 -5.76 -16.15
C THR A 46 6.81 -6.96 -16.40
N GLY A 47 7.55 -7.43 -15.40
CA GLY A 47 8.56 -8.50 -15.56
C GLY A 47 8.47 -9.67 -14.58
N ARG A 48 7.46 -9.70 -13.69
CA ARG A 48 7.31 -10.80 -12.72
C ARG A 48 6.52 -11.95 -13.30
N THR A 49 6.95 -13.17 -13.00
CA THR A 49 6.11 -14.36 -13.22
C THR A 49 4.96 -14.39 -12.22
N ARG A 50 3.95 -15.21 -12.52
CA ARG A 50 2.78 -15.37 -11.65
C ARG A 50 3.18 -15.86 -10.24
N GLU A 51 4.14 -16.77 -10.16
CA GLU A 51 4.64 -17.36 -8.91
C GLU A 51 5.35 -16.29 -8.06
N GLN A 52 6.15 -15.44 -8.70
CA GLN A 52 6.81 -14.31 -8.03
C GLN A 52 5.76 -13.33 -7.48
N LEU A 53 4.78 -12.94 -8.30
CA LEU A 53 3.69 -12.06 -7.86
C LEU A 53 2.93 -12.63 -6.65
N ILE A 54 2.66 -13.94 -6.64
CA ILE A 54 2.01 -14.61 -5.50
C ILE A 54 2.91 -14.56 -4.25
N ALA A 55 4.19 -14.89 -4.38
CA ALA A 55 5.14 -14.87 -3.26
C ALA A 55 5.28 -13.45 -2.68
N ASP A 56 5.38 -12.44 -3.54
CA ASP A 56 5.50 -11.04 -3.13
C ASP A 56 4.22 -10.53 -2.48
N LEU A 57 3.04 -10.94 -2.97
CA LEU A 57 1.76 -10.63 -2.36
C LEU A 57 1.62 -11.27 -0.98
N GLN A 58 2.07 -12.52 -0.82
CA GLN A 58 2.09 -13.20 0.48
C GLN A 58 3.03 -12.49 1.47
N ALA A 59 4.23 -12.15 1.03
CA ALA A 59 5.20 -11.41 1.84
C ALA A 59 4.65 -10.03 2.24
N TRP A 60 3.96 -9.34 1.33
CA TRP A 60 3.31 -8.08 1.62
C TRP A 60 2.19 -8.24 2.66
N CYS A 61 1.34 -9.27 2.54
CA CYS A 61 0.29 -9.54 3.52
C CYS A 61 0.87 -9.80 4.92
N HIS A 62 1.96 -10.55 5.01
CA HIS A 62 2.63 -10.81 6.28
C HIS A 62 3.15 -9.51 6.92
N ARG A 63 3.85 -8.66 6.15
CA ARG A 63 4.30 -7.34 6.64
C ARG A 63 3.14 -6.43 7.07
N ALA A 64 2.01 -6.48 6.36
CA ALA A 64 0.82 -5.70 6.70
C ALA A 64 0.20 -6.19 8.02
N GLU A 65 0.19 -7.50 8.29
CA GLU A 65 -0.27 -8.08 9.55
C GLU A 65 0.66 -7.74 10.72
N GLU A 66 1.98 -7.77 10.51
CA GLU A 66 3.00 -7.41 11.50
C GLU A 66 3.17 -5.89 11.69
N SER A 67 2.53 -5.09 10.85
CA SER A 67 2.69 -3.62 10.85
C SER A 67 2.22 -2.95 12.15
N GLY A 68 1.39 -3.64 12.95
CA GLY A 68 0.71 -3.11 14.13
C GLY A 68 -0.48 -2.19 13.82
N ILE A 69 -0.77 -1.94 12.54
CA ILE A 69 -1.84 -1.05 12.10
C ILE A 69 -3.07 -1.88 11.76
N ALA A 70 -4.12 -1.75 12.57
CA ALA A 70 -5.37 -2.51 12.42
C ALA A 70 -5.94 -2.43 11.00
N ALA A 71 -5.92 -1.23 10.39
CA ALA A 71 -6.40 -1.03 9.03
C ALA A 71 -5.61 -1.82 7.98
N LEU A 72 -4.28 -1.94 8.12
CA LEU A 72 -3.43 -2.73 7.21
C LEU A 72 -3.68 -4.22 7.39
N ARG A 73 -3.81 -4.68 8.64
CA ARG A 73 -4.15 -6.08 8.95
C ARG A 73 -5.52 -6.47 8.42
N GLU A 74 -6.55 -5.63 8.60
CA GLU A 74 -7.87 -5.92 8.02
C GLU A 74 -7.83 -5.94 6.50
N PHE A 75 -7.05 -5.05 5.89
CA PHE A 75 -6.92 -5.01 4.45
C PHE A 75 -6.21 -6.25 3.90
N SER A 76 -5.14 -6.72 4.53
CA SER A 76 -4.45 -7.96 4.12
C SER A 76 -5.35 -9.18 4.25
N LEU A 77 -6.14 -9.28 5.32
CA LEU A 77 -7.12 -10.36 5.49
C LEU A 77 -8.18 -10.33 4.39
N ARG A 78 -8.72 -9.14 4.06
CA ARG A 78 -9.67 -8.98 2.94
C ARG A 78 -9.03 -9.36 1.61
N LEU A 79 -7.79 -8.93 1.36
CA LEU A 79 -7.06 -9.21 0.12
C LEU A 79 -6.87 -10.70 -0.09
N ARG A 80 -6.54 -11.46 0.96
CA ARG A 80 -6.43 -12.94 0.94
C ARG A 80 -7.77 -13.64 0.72
N ALA A 81 -8.87 -13.03 1.15
CA ALA A 81 -10.22 -13.55 0.96
C ALA A 81 -10.78 -13.28 -0.44
N VAL A 82 -10.18 -12.37 -1.23
CA VAL A 82 -10.62 -12.11 -2.61
C VAL A 82 -10.33 -13.35 -3.45
N ARG A 83 -11.41 -14.05 -3.81
CA ARG A 83 -11.40 -15.08 -4.83
C ARG A 83 -11.72 -14.41 -6.15
N VAL A 84 -10.91 -14.65 -7.17
CA VAL A 84 -11.27 -14.27 -8.55
C VAL A 84 -12.51 -15.09 -8.90
N ALA A 85 -13.64 -14.42 -9.15
CA ALA A 85 -14.82 -15.08 -9.69
C ALA A 85 -14.41 -15.70 -11.05
N ALA A 86 -14.65 -17.00 -11.19
CA ALA A 86 -14.33 -17.77 -12.39
C ALA A 86 -15.19 -17.35 -13.58
#